data_AF-A3LW71-F1
#
_entry.id   AF-A3LW71-F1
#
_cell.length_a   1.000
_cell.length_b   1.000
_cell.length_c   1.000
_cell.angle_alpha   90.00
_cell.angle_beta   90.00
_cell.angle_gamma   90.00
#
_symmetry.space_group_name_H-M   'P 1'
#
loop_
_entity.id
_entity.type
_entity.pdbx_description
1 polymer ?
#
loop_
_entity_poly.entity_id
_entity_poly.type
_entity_poly.pdbx_seq_one_letter_code
_entity_poly.pdbx_strand_id
1 'polypeptide(L)'
;PSLENISKHDKLSKPHSRNISRRSQENNSQRVVVISGIPHNTEVNSILAQVCGGPLERLVYKDNSALELFFIFPEQANQFYKYVNGSGLFIVNGKPLKVEWADKSNTEDYTGLHSPIPKSLMNDVVYYGSRRILIFAKFIPNKKLKSGTKMFYPDPEIHFSTDLNIAQIKQDFAKFGSIIEVGPVISRKLCFSLHFTDIRSAILAKSECELEGSAIHQKYGSWIIWYGRDTTDKPCYVI
;
A
#
# COMPACT_ATOMS: atom_id res chain seq x y z
N PRO A 1 -61.50 -15.55 44.91
CA PRO A 1 -62.78 -14.88 44.55
C PRO A 1 -62.59 -14.02 43.30
N SER A 2 -63.23 -14.44 42.19
CA SER A 2 -64.04 -13.61 41.27
C SER A 2 -63.60 -12.16 41.04
N LEU A 3 -63.48 -11.63 39.83
CA LEU A 3 -64.18 -11.87 38.56
C LEU A 3 -63.53 -10.88 37.56
N GLU A 4 -63.34 -11.25 36.30
CA GLU A 4 -64.06 -10.69 35.14
C GLU A 4 -63.04 -10.02 34.18
N ASN A 5 -63.12 -10.09 32.86
CA ASN A 5 -63.86 -10.94 31.93
C ASN A 5 -63.50 -10.47 30.51
N ILE A 6 -63.71 -11.35 29.52
CA ILE A 6 -64.11 -11.04 28.14
C ILE A 6 -63.05 -10.38 27.21
N SER A 7 -62.92 -10.70 25.94
CA SER A 7 -63.17 -11.88 25.10
C SER A 7 -62.69 -11.53 23.69
N LYS A 8 -62.27 -12.55 22.92
CA LYS A 8 -62.44 -12.72 21.46
C LYS A 8 -61.97 -11.60 20.50
N HIS A 9 -61.04 -11.91 19.60
CA HIS A 9 -61.37 -12.34 18.24
C HIS A 9 -60.13 -12.67 17.38
N ASP A 10 -60.38 -13.61 16.47
CA ASP A 10 -59.62 -14.11 15.33
C ASP A 10 -58.53 -13.22 14.71
N LYS A 11 -57.40 -13.85 14.34
CA LYS A 11 -57.12 -14.25 12.93
C LYS A 11 -55.75 -14.91 12.82
N LEU A 12 -55.73 -16.11 12.23
CA LEU A 12 -54.54 -16.72 11.64
C LEU A 12 -53.83 -15.70 10.74
N SER A 13 -52.59 -15.38 11.07
CA SER A 13 -51.63 -14.85 10.10
C SER A 13 -50.41 -15.76 10.07
N LYS A 14 -50.22 -16.40 8.91
CA LYS A 14 -49.03 -17.15 8.54
C LYS A 14 -47.80 -16.27 8.74
N PRO A 15 -46.65 -16.78 9.23
CA PRO A 15 -45.43 -16.00 9.22
C PRO A 15 -45.06 -15.75 7.75
N HIS A 16 -45.22 -14.49 7.33
CA HIS A 16 -44.67 -14.00 6.08
C HIS A 16 -43.17 -14.20 6.14
N SER A 17 -42.68 -15.20 5.39
CA SER A 17 -41.28 -15.32 5.02
C SER A 17 -40.89 -14.02 4.33
N ARG A 18 -40.31 -13.08 5.10
CA ARG A 18 -39.59 -11.97 4.51
C ARG A 18 -38.34 -12.58 3.91
N ASN A 19 -38.39 -12.78 2.59
CA ASN A 19 -37.22 -12.84 1.75
C ASN A 19 -36.48 -11.50 1.91
N ILE A 20 -35.74 -11.37 3.01
CA ILE A 20 -34.68 -10.39 3.15
C ILE A 20 -33.66 -10.80 2.11
N SER A 21 -33.52 -9.95 1.10
CA SER A 21 -32.54 -10.06 0.03
C SER A 21 -31.20 -10.52 0.59
N ARG A 22 -30.75 -11.69 0.15
CA ARG A 22 -29.42 -12.28 0.35
C ARG A 22 -28.29 -11.46 -0.31
N ARG A 23 -28.41 -10.14 -0.41
CA ARG A 23 -27.53 -9.27 -1.20
C ARG A 23 -26.67 -8.31 -0.36
N SER A 24 -26.63 -8.48 0.96
CA SER A 24 -25.95 -7.56 1.90
C SER A 24 -25.02 -8.25 2.90
N GLN A 25 -24.50 -9.44 2.56
CA GLN A 25 -23.41 -10.10 3.32
C GLN A 25 -22.15 -10.38 2.50
N GLU A 26 -22.11 -9.95 1.23
CA GLU A 26 -20.99 -10.24 0.35
C GLU A 26 -19.97 -9.09 0.38
N ASN A 27 -18.69 -9.44 0.53
CA ASN A 27 -17.49 -8.63 0.25
C ASN A 27 -16.67 -8.04 1.41
N ASN A 28 -16.83 -8.49 2.66
CA ASN A 28 -15.95 -8.00 3.75
C ASN A 28 -14.54 -8.62 3.74
N SER A 29 -14.29 -9.61 2.88
CA SER A 29 -12.98 -10.27 2.72
C SER A 29 -12.23 -9.84 1.46
N GLN A 30 -12.88 -9.11 0.55
CA GLN A 30 -12.23 -8.67 -0.68
C GLN A 30 -11.18 -7.61 -0.38
N ARG A 31 -9.98 -7.83 -0.91
CA ARG A 31 -8.83 -6.94 -0.68
C ARG A 31 -8.06 -6.57 -1.94
N VAL A 32 -8.56 -7.00 -3.10
CA VAL A 32 -7.85 -6.84 -4.38
C VAL A 32 -8.73 -6.05 -5.33
N VAL A 33 -8.21 -4.96 -5.87
CA VAL A 33 -8.91 -4.16 -6.88
C VAL A 33 -8.05 -4.03 -8.12
N VAL A 34 -8.69 -3.87 -9.27
CA VAL A 34 -8.04 -3.68 -10.56
C VAL A 34 -8.32 -2.28 -11.04
N ILE A 35 -7.27 -1.52 -11.27
CA ILE A 35 -7.32 -0.23 -11.96
C ILE A 35 -7.15 -0.51 -13.45
N SER A 36 -8.05 0.02 -14.28
CA SER A 36 -8.02 -0.13 -15.73
C SER A 36 -8.20 1.22 -16.45
N GLY A 37 -7.86 1.24 -17.73
CA GLY A 37 -7.88 2.46 -18.54
C GLY A 37 -6.67 3.36 -18.30
N ILE A 38 -5.56 2.79 -17.82
CA ILE A 38 -4.31 3.52 -17.56
C ILE A 38 -3.78 4.08 -18.89
N PRO A 39 -3.58 5.40 -19.03
CA PRO A 39 -3.04 5.99 -20.26
C PRO A 39 -1.62 5.49 -20.52
N HIS A 40 -1.29 5.28 -21.79
CA HIS A 40 0.09 4.98 -22.22
C HIS A 40 1.07 6.01 -21.63
N ASN A 41 2.24 5.54 -21.17
CA ASN A 41 3.28 6.31 -20.49
C ASN A 41 2.92 6.84 -19.09
N THR A 42 1.85 6.34 -18.46
CA THR A 42 1.57 6.66 -17.06
C THR A 42 2.48 5.84 -16.16
N GLU A 43 3.35 6.51 -15.40
CA GLU A 43 4.16 5.84 -14.39
C GLU A 43 3.32 5.38 -13.22
N VAL A 44 3.65 4.20 -12.68
CA VAL A 44 2.95 3.60 -11.54
C VAL A 44 2.90 4.55 -10.32
N ASN A 45 3.96 5.34 -10.10
CA ASN A 45 4.02 6.30 -9.01
C ASN A 45 2.93 7.38 -9.11
N SER A 46 2.60 7.82 -10.32
CA SER A 46 1.53 8.79 -10.55
C SER A 46 0.16 8.20 -10.18
N ILE A 47 -0.02 6.89 -10.39
CA ILE A 47 -1.22 6.16 -9.99
C ILE A 47 -1.25 6.00 -8.47
N LEU A 48 -0.18 5.48 -7.86
CA LEU A 48 -0.10 5.23 -6.42
C LEU A 48 -0.22 6.51 -5.58
N ALA A 49 0.24 7.65 -6.10
CA ALA A 49 0.04 8.95 -5.48
C ALA A 49 -1.45 9.31 -5.30
N GLN A 50 -2.33 8.78 -6.15
CA GLN A 50 -3.78 8.98 -6.06
C GLN A 50 -4.51 7.86 -5.29
N VAL A 51 -3.85 6.72 -5.08
CA VAL A 51 -4.42 5.62 -4.28
C VAL A 51 -4.38 5.99 -2.80
N CYS A 52 -5.46 5.68 -2.09
CA CYS A 52 -5.62 5.84 -0.65
C CYS A 52 -6.28 4.59 -0.06
N GLY A 53 -6.53 4.60 1.26
CA GLY A 53 -7.21 3.54 1.98
C GLY A 53 -6.29 2.80 2.94
N GLY A 54 -5.01 2.65 2.62
CA GLY A 54 -4.08 1.92 3.47
C GLY A 54 -2.91 1.27 2.73
N PRO A 55 -2.04 0.55 3.45
CA PRO A 55 -0.86 -0.07 2.87
C PRO A 55 -1.21 -1.25 1.96
N LEU A 56 -0.38 -1.41 0.93
CA LEU A 56 -0.50 -2.53 -0.01
C LEU A 56 0.48 -3.65 0.36
N GLU A 57 0.03 -4.89 0.17
CA GLU A 57 0.87 -6.07 0.20
C GLU A 57 1.72 -6.12 -1.07
N ARG A 58 1.07 -6.05 -2.24
CA ARG A 58 1.75 -6.11 -3.53
C ARG A 58 1.00 -5.38 -4.65
N LEU A 59 1.71 -5.18 -5.75
CA LEU A 59 1.21 -4.70 -7.03
C LEU A 59 1.44 -5.75 -8.12
N VAL A 60 0.50 -5.87 -9.04
CA VAL A 60 0.66 -6.72 -10.24
C VAL A 60 0.30 -5.90 -11.47
N TYR A 61 1.25 -5.78 -12.39
CA TYR A 61 1.00 -5.14 -13.69
C TYR A 61 0.24 -6.12 -14.58
N LYS A 62 -0.87 -5.65 -15.16
CA LYS A 62 -1.62 -6.38 -16.18
C LYS A 62 -1.54 -5.59 -17.47
N ASP A 63 -0.59 -5.99 -18.32
CA ASP A 63 -0.14 -5.20 -19.46
C ASP A 63 0.20 -3.74 -19.06
N ASN A 64 0.38 -2.86 -20.05
CA ASN A 64 0.60 -1.43 -19.80
C ASN A 64 -0.72 -0.65 -19.57
N SER A 65 -1.85 -1.34 -19.37
CA SER A 65 -3.18 -0.73 -19.31
C SER A 65 -3.96 -0.99 -18.02
N ALA A 66 -3.50 -1.93 -17.19
CA ALA A 66 -4.15 -2.24 -15.92
C ALA A 66 -3.13 -2.54 -14.80
N LEU A 67 -3.56 -2.32 -13.56
CA LEU A 67 -2.77 -2.52 -12.36
C LEU A 67 -3.64 -3.11 -11.26
N GLU A 68 -3.24 -4.25 -10.73
CA GLU A 68 -3.89 -4.86 -9.57
C GLU A 68 -3.25 -4.38 -8.28
N LEU A 69 -4.08 -3.98 -7.33
CA LEU A 69 -3.68 -3.55 -6.00
C LEU A 69 -4.12 -4.58 -4.97
N PHE A 70 -3.17 -5.22 -4.31
CA PHE A 70 -3.43 -6.14 -3.22
C PHE A 70 -3.30 -5.39 -1.91
N PHE A 71 -4.41 -4.97 -1.31
CA PHE A 71 -4.39 -4.36 0.02
C PHE A 71 -4.07 -5.38 1.09
N ILE A 72 -3.38 -4.94 2.14
CA ILE A 72 -3.16 -5.76 3.33
C ILE A 72 -4.48 -6.02 4.05
N PHE A 73 -5.27 -4.96 4.22
CA PHE A 73 -6.52 -5.01 4.99
C PHE A 73 -7.74 -4.93 4.05
N PRO A 74 -8.66 -5.92 4.05
CA PRO A 74 -9.86 -5.90 3.23
C PRO A 74 -10.74 -4.66 3.41
N GLU A 75 -10.89 -4.20 4.66
CA GLU A 75 -11.65 -3.00 4.99
C GLU A 75 -11.13 -1.76 4.25
N GLN A 76 -9.81 -1.64 4.12
CA GLN A 76 -9.17 -0.51 3.45
C GLN A 76 -9.34 -0.55 1.93
N ALA A 77 -9.32 -1.76 1.35
CA ALA A 77 -9.70 -1.93 -0.06
C ALA A 77 -11.16 -1.52 -0.29
N ASN A 78 -12.05 -1.86 0.63
CA ASN A 78 -13.47 -1.51 0.54
C ASN A 78 -13.68 0.01 0.61
N GLN A 79 -12.96 0.68 1.52
CA GLN A 79 -12.97 2.15 1.62
C GLN A 79 -12.47 2.80 0.34
N PHE A 80 -11.35 2.33 -0.22
CA PHE A 80 -10.83 2.84 -1.50
C PHE A 80 -11.84 2.63 -2.64
N TYR A 81 -12.39 1.42 -2.76
CA TYR A 81 -13.38 1.10 -3.79
C TYR A 81 -14.61 2.01 -3.72
N LYS A 82 -15.16 2.22 -2.51
CA LYS A 82 -16.30 3.13 -2.28
C LYS A 82 -15.93 4.57 -2.60
N TYR A 83 -14.75 5.01 -2.17
CA TYR A 83 -14.26 6.36 -2.43
C TYR A 83 -14.20 6.65 -3.94
N VAL A 84 -13.55 5.77 -4.70
CA VAL A 84 -13.39 5.97 -6.14
C VAL A 84 -14.74 6.00 -6.86
N ASN A 85 -15.61 5.02 -6.57
CA ASN A 85 -16.90 4.88 -7.25
C ASN A 85 -17.97 5.88 -6.76
N GLY A 86 -17.80 6.45 -5.56
CA GLY A 86 -18.71 7.46 -5.01
C GLY A 86 -18.34 8.90 -5.35
N SER A 87 -17.05 9.21 -5.48
CA SER A 87 -16.58 10.59 -5.66
C SER A 87 -16.27 10.96 -7.12
N GLY A 88 -15.84 9.99 -7.94
CA GLY A 88 -15.27 10.27 -9.25
C GLY A 88 -13.92 11.03 -9.19
N LEU A 89 -13.29 11.15 -8.01
CA LEU A 89 -12.06 11.92 -7.79
C LEU A 89 -10.77 11.12 -8.06
N PHE A 90 -10.87 9.87 -8.48
CA PHE A 90 -9.72 9.06 -8.84
C PHE A 90 -9.25 9.39 -10.27
N ILE A 91 -8.51 10.50 -10.37
CA ILE A 91 -8.04 11.07 -11.63
C ILE A 91 -6.52 11.01 -11.67
N VAL A 92 -5.97 10.37 -12.70
CA VAL A 92 -4.52 10.28 -12.94
C VAL A 92 -4.22 10.95 -14.27
N ASN A 93 -3.27 11.88 -14.29
CA ASN A 93 -2.90 12.64 -15.49
C ASN A 93 -4.11 13.28 -16.22
N GLY A 94 -5.06 13.80 -15.45
CA GLY A 94 -6.27 14.44 -15.96
C GLY A 94 -7.33 13.48 -16.51
N LYS A 95 -7.15 12.15 -16.38
CA LYS A 95 -8.13 11.15 -16.84
C LYS A 95 -8.68 10.35 -15.65
N PRO A 96 -10.02 10.20 -15.55
CA PRO A 96 -10.61 9.30 -14.56
C PRO A 96 -10.25 7.86 -14.92
N LEU A 97 -9.76 7.10 -13.95
CA LEU A 97 -9.49 5.67 -14.12
C LEU A 97 -10.63 4.83 -13.55
N LYS A 98 -10.85 3.66 -14.15
CA LYS A 98 -11.88 2.73 -13.70
C LYS A 98 -11.30 1.80 -12.64
N VAL A 99 -12.02 1.59 -11.55
CA VAL A 99 -11.63 0.67 -10.47
C VAL A 99 -12.72 -0.36 -10.24
N GLU A 100 -12.36 -1.63 -10.37
CA GLU A 100 -13.25 -2.78 -10.19
C GLU A 100 -12.67 -3.73 -9.14
N TRP A 101 -13.54 -4.51 -8.49
CA TRP A 101 -13.07 -5.64 -7.70
C TRP A 101 -12.38 -6.64 -8.61
N ALA A 102 -11.28 -7.22 -8.15
CA ALA A 102 -10.61 -8.26 -8.91
C ALA A 102 -11.49 -9.53 -8.96
N ASP A 103 -11.67 -10.09 -10.15
CA ASP A 103 -12.44 -11.29 -10.41
C ASP A 103 -11.84 -12.07 -11.59
N LYS A 104 -12.43 -13.22 -11.91
CA LYS A 104 -11.91 -14.09 -12.98
C LYS A 104 -11.90 -13.46 -14.38
N SER A 105 -12.66 -12.40 -14.60
CA SER A 105 -12.72 -11.71 -15.89
C SER A 105 -11.63 -10.66 -16.05
N ASN A 106 -11.13 -10.09 -14.94
CA ASN A 106 -10.21 -8.96 -14.97
C ASN A 106 -8.83 -9.23 -14.34
N THR A 107 -8.61 -10.38 -13.69
CA THR A 107 -7.29 -10.84 -13.23
C THR A 107 -6.76 -12.01 -14.06
N GLU A 108 -5.43 -12.16 -14.13
CA GLU A 108 -4.77 -13.33 -14.74
C GLU A 108 -4.37 -14.38 -13.70
N ASP A 109 -4.20 -13.97 -12.44
CA ASP A 109 -3.84 -14.83 -11.32
C ASP A 109 -5.08 -15.17 -10.50
N TYR A 110 -5.74 -16.27 -10.89
CA TYR A 110 -6.90 -16.78 -10.16
C TYR A 110 -6.50 -17.47 -8.86
N THR A 111 -5.21 -17.78 -8.66
CA THR A 111 -4.77 -18.56 -7.51
C THR A 111 -4.73 -17.68 -6.26
N GLY A 112 -5.61 -17.97 -5.31
CA GLY A 112 -5.67 -17.20 -4.08
C GLY A 112 -6.14 -15.75 -4.28
N LEU A 113 -7.00 -15.51 -5.26
CA LEU A 113 -7.68 -14.22 -5.43
C LEU A 113 -8.44 -13.85 -4.15
N HIS A 114 -8.12 -12.67 -3.59
CA HIS A 114 -8.57 -12.23 -2.26
C HIS A 114 -8.21 -13.16 -1.09
N SER A 115 -7.27 -14.10 -1.24
CA SER A 115 -6.85 -14.94 -0.11
C SER A 115 -6.35 -14.07 1.05
N PRO A 116 -6.68 -14.44 2.30
CA PRO A 116 -6.18 -13.74 3.47
C PRO A 116 -4.65 -13.65 3.45
N ILE A 117 -4.11 -12.58 4.03
CA ILE A 117 -2.67 -12.44 4.25
C ILE A 117 -2.19 -13.60 5.13
N PRO A 118 -1.10 -14.31 4.75
CA PRO A 118 -0.50 -15.33 5.61
C PRO A 118 -0.22 -14.77 7.01
N LYS A 119 -0.51 -15.54 8.06
CA LYS A 119 -0.36 -15.09 9.45
C LYS A 119 1.05 -14.58 9.78
N SER A 120 2.09 -15.19 9.21
CA SER A 120 3.48 -14.75 9.35
C SER A 120 3.68 -13.35 8.79
N LEU A 121 3.23 -13.11 7.55
CA LEU A 121 3.32 -11.79 6.94
C LEU A 121 2.47 -10.74 7.68
N MET A 122 1.30 -11.14 8.19
CA MET A 122 0.47 -10.27 9.01
C MET A 122 1.18 -9.87 10.32
N ASN A 123 1.88 -10.82 10.95
CA ASN A 123 2.73 -10.55 12.12
C ASN A 123 3.80 -9.50 11.78
N ASP A 124 4.48 -9.66 10.64
CA ASP A 124 5.49 -8.70 10.18
C ASP A 124 4.92 -7.29 9.98
N VAL A 125 3.74 -7.18 9.39
CA VAL A 125 3.06 -5.90 9.17
C VAL A 125 2.66 -5.22 10.48
N VAL A 126 2.05 -5.98 11.40
CA VAL A 126 1.42 -5.43 12.62
C VAL A 126 2.45 -5.14 13.70
N TYR A 127 3.41 -6.05 13.92
CA TYR A 127 4.36 -5.95 15.02
C TYR A 127 5.66 -5.28 14.61
N TYR A 128 6.18 -5.57 13.41
CA TYR A 128 7.45 -5.00 12.93
C TYR A 128 7.24 -3.80 12.00
N GLY A 129 5.99 -3.47 11.67
CA GLY A 129 5.67 -2.35 10.79
C GLY A 129 6.12 -2.58 9.34
N SER A 130 6.27 -3.83 8.91
CA SER A 130 6.75 -4.16 7.56
C SER A 130 5.88 -3.52 6.49
N ARG A 131 6.53 -2.90 5.50
CA ARG A 131 5.92 -2.23 4.35
C ARG A 131 6.79 -2.46 3.13
N ARG A 132 6.26 -2.12 1.95
CA ARG A 132 6.98 -2.22 0.66
C ARG A 132 8.12 -1.21 0.50
N ILE A 133 8.23 -0.26 1.42
CA ILE A 133 9.19 0.85 1.34
C ILE A 133 10.23 0.67 2.43
N LEU A 134 11.50 0.68 2.04
CA LEU A 134 12.64 0.79 2.95
C LEU A 134 13.22 2.20 2.88
N ILE A 135 13.55 2.75 4.04
CA ILE A 135 14.29 4.01 4.14
C ILE A 135 15.71 3.69 4.56
N PHE A 136 16.68 4.18 3.79
CA PHE A 136 18.09 4.07 4.08
C PHE A 136 18.60 5.44 4.53
N ALA A 137 19.28 5.50 5.68
CA ALA A 137 19.94 6.73 6.12
C ALA A 137 21.37 6.49 6.61
N LYS A 138 22.28 7.32 6.13
CA LYS A 138 23.69 7.32 6.52
C LYS A 138 24.10 8.69 7.04
N PHE A 139 24.82 8.69 8.15
CA PHE A 139 25.45 9.91 8.65
C PHE A 139 26.64 10.26 7.76
N ILE A 140 26.74 11.52 7.35
CA ILE A 140 27.88 12.03 6.58
C ILE A 140 28.77 12.81 7.55
N PRO A 141 30.00 12.32 7.84
CA PRO A 141 30.95 13.03 8.70
C PRO A 141 31.25 14.44 8.19
N ASN A 142 31.57 15.36 9.10
CA ASN A 142 31.97 16.74 8.79
C ASN A 142 30.90 17.59 8.09
N LYS A 143 29.63 17.17 8.15
CA LYS A 143 28.51 18.01 7.72
C LYS A 143 28.43 19.27 8.59
N LYS A 144 28.73 20.43 8.00
CA LYS A 144 28.59 21.74 8.65
C LYS A 144 27.09 22.04 8.85
N LEU A 145 26.54 21.76 10.03
CA LEU A 145 25.24 22.32 10.40
C LEU A 145 25.42 23.82 10.66
N LYS A 146 24.82 24.67 9.82
CA LYS A 146 24.78 26.12 10.08
C LYS A 146 23.95 26.36 11.35
N SER A 147 24.56 26.94 12.38
CA SER A 147 23.95 27.23 13.68
C SER A 147 23.07 28.50 13.69
N GLY A 148 22.52 28.91 12.55
CA GLY A 148 21.89 30.22 12.38
C GLY A 148 20.35 30.19 12.47
N THR A 149 19.77 31.17 13.18
CA THR A 149 18.32 31.41 13.33
C THR A 149 17.61 31.96 12.09
N LYS A 150 18.33 32.26 10.99
CA LYS A 150 17.73 32.76 9.75
C LYS A 150 17.46 31.61 8.79
N MET A 151 16.20 31.48 8.35
CA MET A 151 15.80 30.55 7.29
C MET A 151 16.42 30.97 5.95
N PHE A 152 17.64 30.49 5.69
CA PHE A 152 18.25 30.50 4.36
C PHE A 152 18.14 29.11 3.76
N TYR A 153 17.91 29.04 2.44
CA TYR A 153 17.89 27.79 1.70
C TYR A 153 19.18 26.99 2.00
N PRO A 154 19.10 25.70 2.35
CA PRO A 154 20.28 24.88 2.61
C PRO A 154 21.17 24.88 1.37
N ASP A 155 22.48 25.00 1.57
CA ASP A 155 23.43 24.89 0.48
C ASP A 155 23.29 23.50 -0.17
N PRO A 156 22.95 23.41 -1.47
CA PRO A 156 22.66 22.15 -2.14
C PRO A 156 23.85 21.18 -2.14
N GLU A 157 25.08 21.69 -2.06
CA GLU A 157 26.30 20.86 -2.03
C GLU A 157 26.47 20.10 -0.70
N ILE A 158 25.90 20.59 0.41
CA ILE A 158 26.00 19.97 1.74
C ILE A 158 25.33 18.58 1.82
N HIS A 159 24.44 18.29 0.88
CA HIS A 159 23.72 17.01 0.81
C HIS A 159 24.11 16.17 -0.41
N PHE A 160 25.04 16.67 -1.24
CA PHE A 160 25.54 15.94 -2.38
C PHE A 160 26.46 14.80 -1.91
N SER A 161 26.25 13.61 -2.47
CA SER A 161 27.09 12.44 -2.24
C SER A 161 27.69 12.04 -3.57
N THR A 162 29.02 12.04 -3.64
CA THR A 162 29.76 11.64 -4.84
C THR A 162 29.75 10.13 -5.05
N ASP A 163 29.46 9.37 -3.99
CA ASP A 163 29.49 7.91 -3.93
C ASP A 163 28.10 7.25 -4.06
N LEU A 164 27.00 8.00 -3.92
CA LEU A 164 25.65 7.46 -4.06
C LEU A 164 25.30 7.23 -5.54
N ASN A 165 25.25 5.97 -5.94
CA ASN A 165 24.85 5.57 -7.29
C ASN A 165 23.47 4.89 -7.29
N ILE A 166 22.46 5.62 -7.77
CA ILE A 166 21.06 5.15 -7.83
C ILE A 166 20.90 3.94 -8.77
N ALA A 167 21.62 3.89 -9.89
CA ALA A 167 21.56 2.76 -10.81
C ALA A 167 22.14 1.49 -10.16
N GLN A 168 23.24 1.62 -9.42
CA GLN A 168 23.82 0.51 -8.66
C GLN A 168 22.90 0.02 -7.55
N ILE A 169 22.25 0.93 -6.81
CA ILE A 169 21.26 0.56 -5.79
C ILE A 169 20.13 -0.25 -6.43
N LYS A 170 19.58 0.21 -7.56
CA LYS A 170 18.56 -0.56 -8.29
C LYS A 170 19.06 -1.96 -8.67
N GLN A 171 20.28 -2.07 -9.19
CA GLN A 171 20.86 -3.36 -9.55
C GLN A 171 21.07 -4.28 -8.34
N ASP A 172 21.62 -3.75 -7.25
CA ASP A 172 21.92 -4.51 -6.02
C ASP A 172 20.65 -5.11 -5.40
N PHE A 173 19.55 -4.35 -5.42
CA PHE A 173 18.29 -4.74 -4.80
C PHE A 173 17.28 -5.42 -5.75
N ALA A 174 17.49 -5.36 -7.07
CA ALA A 174 16.61 -6.01 -8.06
C ALA A 174 16.47 -7.52 -7.84
N LYS A 175 17.49 -8.17 -7.23
CA LYS A 175 17.45 -9.60 -6.90
C LYS A 175 16.39 -9.98 -5.86
N PHE A 176 15.86 -9.03 -5.09
CA PHE A 176 14.82 -9.27 -4.09
C PHE A 176 13.40 -9.11 -4.64
N GLY A 177 13.26 -8.40 -5.76
CA GLY A 177 11.99 -8.17 -6.44
C GLY A 177 11.97 -6.87 -7.22
N SER A 178 10.86 -6.65 -7.90
CA SER A 178 10.68 -5.48 -8.76
C SER A 178 10.66 -4.18 -7.95
N ILE A 179 11.48 -3.24 -8.38
CA ILE A 179 11.60 -1.92 -7.77
C ILE A 179 10.74 -0.94 -8.56
N ILE A 180 9.89 -0.21 -7.86
CA ILE A 180 9.10 0.89 -8.40
C ILE A 180 10.00 2.11 -8.56
N GLU A 181 10.68 2.50 -7.48
CA GLU A 181 11.43 3.75 -7.42
C GLU A 181 12.55 3.68 -6.38
N VAL A 182 13.61 4.44 -6.63
CA VAL A 182 14.53 4.90 -5.58
C VAL A 182 14.30 6.41 -5.43
N GLY A 183 13.63 6.80 -4.35
CA GLY A 183 13.17 8.17 -4.13
C GLY A 183 14.09 8.95 -3.18
N PRO A 184 14.21 10.28 -3.33
CA PRO A 184 14.93 11.10 -2.36
C PRO A 184 14.12 11.25 -1.07
N VAL A 185 14.80 11.30 0.08
CA VAL A 185 14.17 11.59 1.38
C VAL A 185 14.75 12.86 1.97
N ILE A 186 13.90 13.85 2.23
CA ILE A 186 14.31 15.12 2.82
C ILE A 186 14.79 14.88 4.25
N SER A 187 16.11 14.91 4.44
CA SER A 187 16.75 14.63 5.72
C SER A 187 18.04 15.42 5.88
N ARG A 188 18.46 15.62 7.14
CA ARG A 188 19.81 16.13 7.45
C ARG A 188 20.89 15.06 7.20
N LYS A 189 20.51 13.79 7.14
CA LYS A 189 21.38 12.66 6.75
C LYS A 189 21.32 12.43 5.24
N LEU A 190 22.28 11.69 4.68
CA LEU A 190 22.12 11.16 3.33
C LEU A 190 21.03 10.09 3.39
N CYS A 191 19.94 10.28 2.66
CA CYS A 191 18.75 9.46 2.83
C CYS A 191 18.01 9.25 1.52
N PHE A 192 17.61 8.01 1.27
CA PHE A 192 16.77 7.62 0.13
C PHE A 192 15.75 6.58 0.56
N SER A 193 14.65 6.49 -0.18
CA SER A 193 13.67 5.42 -0.07
C SER A 193 13.83 4.45 -1.22
N LEU A 194 13.59 3.17 -0.95
CA LEU A 194 13.56 2.10 -1.94
C LEU A 194 12.16 1.48 -1.91
N HIS A 195 11.44 1.58 -3.02
CA HIS A 195 10.04 1.17 -3.12
C HIS A 195 9.96 -0.13 -3.91
N PHE A 196 9.49 -1.20 -3.28
CA PHE A 196 9.22 -2.48 -3.94
C PHE A 196 7.76 -2.60 -4.38
N THR A 197 7.53 -3.45 -5.38
CA THR A 197 6.17 -3.85 -5.75
C THR A 197 5.52 -4.77 -4.71
N ASP A 198 6.30 -5.54 -3.94
CA ASP A 198 5.83 -6.51 -2.93
C ASP A 198 6.51 -6.28 -1.57
N ILE A 199 5.76 -6.41 -0.50
CA ILE A 199 6.23 -6.27 0.89
C ILE A 199 7.27 -7.34 1.24
N ARG A 200 7.15 -8.56 0.68
CA ARG A 200 8.09 -9.65 0.91
C ARG A 200 9.48 -9.31 0.39
N SER A 201 9.56 -8.62 -0.76
CA SER A 201 10.84 -8.15 -1.31
C SER A 201 11.53 -7.17 -0.37
N ALA A 202 10.77 -6.25 0.23
CA ALA A 202 11.31 -5.33 1.24
C ALA A 202 11.77 -6.05 2.50
N ILE A 203 11.02 -7.05 2.98
CA ILE A 203 11.40 -7.87 4.14
C ILE A 203 12.71 -8.62 3.87
N LEU A 204 12.81 -9.29 2.72
CA LEU A 204 14.02 -10.02 2.31
C LEU A 204 15.21 -9.09 2.16
N ALA A 205 15.03 -7.95 1.47
CA ALA A 205 16.07 -6.96 1.29
C ALA A 205 16.61 -6.42 2.62
N LYS A 206 15.70 -6.10 3.56
CA LYS A 206 16.08 -5.63 4.89
C LYS A 206 16.84 -6.71 5.66
N SER A 207 16.33 -7.95 5.67
CA SER A 207 16.98 -9.09 6.33
C SER A 207 18.41 -9.29 5.82
N GLU A 208 18.62 -9.15 4.51
CA GLU A 208 19.95 -9.29 3.89
C GLU A 208 20.90 -8.14 4.22
N CYS A 209 20.37 -6.93 4.42
CA CYS A 209 21.17 -5.82 4.92
C CYS A 209 21.60 -6.02 6.38
N GLU A 210 20.83 -6.76 7.17
CA GLU A 210 21.09 -7.02 8.59
C GLU A 210 21.92 -8.29 8.82
N LEU A 211 21.95 -9.21 7.84
CA LEU A 211 22.71 -10.45 7.91
C LEU A 211 24.22 -10.20 7.71
N GLU A 212 24.98 -10.25 8.80
CA GLU A 212 26.44 -10.15 8.77
C GLU A 212 27.06 -11.18 7.81
N GLY A 213 28.02 -10.72 7.00
CA GLY A 213 28.69 -11.54 5.99
C GLY A 213 27.99 -11.59 4.63
N SER A 214 26.73 -11.17 4.50
CA SER A 214 26.05 -11.09 3.20
C SER A 214 26.71 -10.03 2.29
N ALA A 215 26.64 -10.23 0.98
CA ALA A 215 27.17 -9.27 0.00
C ALA A 215 26.47 -7.89 0.09
N ILE A 216 25.19 -7.87 0.49
CA ILE A 216 24.43 -6.63 0.68
C ILE A 216 24.83 -5.95 1.98
N HIS A 217 25.00 -6.69 3.07
CA HIS A 217 25.48 -6.15 4.34
C HIS A 217 26.88 -5.52 4.20
N GLN A 218 27.78 -6.11 3.42
CA GLN A 218 29.10 -5.50 3.17
C GLN A 218 29.00 -4.10 2.56
N LYS A 219 28.01 -3.84 1.69
CA LYS A 219 27.80 -2.54 1.05
C LYS A 219 26.94 -1.59 1.89
N TYR A 220 25.88 -2.11 2.51
CA TYR A 220 24.81 -1.32 3.12
C TYR A 220 24.72 -1.46 4.64
N GLY A 221 25.53 -2.30 5.29
CA GLY A 221 25.47 -2.60 6.72
C GLY A 221 25.80 -1.42 7.65
N SER A 222 26.45 -0.37 7.13
CA SER A 222 26.66 0.89 7.85
C SER A 222 25.47 1.87 7.77
N TRP A 223 24.44 1.55 6.97
CA TRP A 223 23.24 2.36 6.85
C TRP A 223 22.23 1.97 7.92
N ILE A 224 21.52 2.97 8.44
CA ILE A 224 20.34 2.73 9.27
C ILE A 224 19.18 2.47 8.32
N ILE A 225 18.49 1.34 8.49
CA ILE A 225 17.41 0.89 7.59
C ILE A 225 16.15 0.61 8.38
N TRP A 226 15.03 1.14 7.94
CA TRP A 226 13.71 0.89 8.55
C TRP A 226 12.60 0.94 7.50
N TYR A 227 11.41 0.47 7.86
CA TYR A 227 10.24 0.53 6.98
C TYR A 227 9.66 1.95 6.93
N GLY A 228 9.47 2.46 5.72
CA GLY A 228 8.70 3.67 5.46
C GLY A 228 7.19 3.38 5.43
N ARG A 229 6.37 4.39 5.70
CA ARG A 229 4.92 4.29 5.41
C ARG A 229 4.70 4.12 3.92
N ASP A 230 3.75 3.26 3.53
CA ASP A 230 3.35 3.12 2.13
C ASP A 230 2.75 4.44 1.62
N THR A 231 3.00 4.81 0.36
CA THR A 231 2.43 6.01 -0.26
C THR A 231 0.90 6.00 -0.23
N THR A 232 0.31 4.81 -0.23
CA THR A 232 -1.14 4.60 -0.19
C THR A 232 -1.72 4.57 1.23
N ASP A 233 -0.87 4.57 2.27
CA ASP A 233 -1.24 4.50 3.69
C ASP A 233 -1.72 5.86 4.21
N LYS A 234 -2.83 6.31 3.62
CA LYS A 234 -3.56 7.54 3.94
C LYS A 234 -5.06 7.25 3.89
N PRO A 235 -5.86 7.90 4.74
CA PRO A 235 -7.31 7.67 4.76
C PRO A 235 -7.96 8.07 3.43
N CYS A 236 -9.03 7.38 3.06
CA CYS A 236 -9.93 7.87 2.02
C CYS A 236 -10.73 9.07 2.54
N TYR A 237 -11.14 9.97 1.64
CA TYR A 237 -12.14 10.97 2.01
C TYR A 237 -13.47 10.28 2.33
N VAL A 238 -14.11 10.71 3.41
CA VAL A 238 -15.46 10.25 3.76
C VAL A 238 -16.43 10.89 2.78
N ILE A 239 -17.22 10.05 2.11
CA ILE A 239 -18.31 10.46 1.19
C ILE A 239 -19.63 10.11 1.85
#